data_AF-A0A7U9MPR7-F1
#
_entry.id   AF-A0A7U9MPR7-F1
#
_cell.length_a   1.000
_cell.length_b   1.000
_cell.length_c   1.000
_cell.angle_alpha   90.00
_cell.angle_beta   90.00
_cell.angle_gamma   90.00
#
_symmetry.space_group_name_H-M   'P 1'
#
loop_
_entity.id
_entity.type
_entity.pdbx_description
1 polymer ?
#
loop_
_entity_poly.entity_id
_entity_poly.type
_entity_poly.pdbx_seq_one_letter_code
_entity_poly.pdbx_strand_id
1 'polypeptide(L)' 'MNHLDIIWTGQFKKDYKLAVKRHQDIGLLDDIIRKLASGEQLPEKNKDHALTGNFRIGRNI' A
#
# COMPACT_ATOMS: atom_id res chain seq x y z
N MET A 1 0.11 -6.82 19.93
CA MET A 1 -0.04 -6.07 18.66
C MET A 1 0.35 -7.01 17.55
N ASN A 2 -0.58 -7.33 16.65
CA ASN A 2 -0.31 -8.24 15.54
C ASN A 2 0.35 -7.42 14.42
N HIS A 3 1.63 -7.71 14.17
CA HIS A 3 2.37 -7.10 13.08
C HIS A 3 2.33 -8.04 11.87
N LEU A 4 1.97 -7.53 10.70
CA LEU A 4 1.93 -8.30 9.47
C LEU A 4 3.28 -8.25 8.76
N ASP A 5 3.68 -9.37 8.17
CA ASP A 5 4.88 -9.44 7.34
C ASP A 5 4.67 -8.71 6.00
N ILE A 6 5.61 -7.85 5.64
CA ILE A 6 5.57 -7.10 4.39
C ILE A 6 6.27 -7.91 3.29
N ILE A 7 5.49 -8.39 2.32
CA ILE A 7 6.00 -9.14 1.18
C ILE A 7 5.99 -8.25 -0.07
N TRP A 8 7.18 -7.92 -0.56
CA TRP A 8 7.35 -7.08 -1.76
C TRP A 8 7.31 -7.92 -3.04
N THR A 9 6.23 -7.79 -3.82
CA THR A 9 6.15 -8.45 -5.13
C THR A 9 7.10 -7.82 -6.15
N GLY A 10 7.48 -8.60 -7.18
CA GLY A 10 8.34 -8.10 -8.25
C GLY A 10 7.74 -6.90 -9.00
N GLN A 11 6.42 -6.90 -9.19
CA GLN A 11 5.70 -5.79 -9.82
C GLN A 11 5.73 -4.54 -8.94
N PHE A 12 5.40 -4.68 -7.64
CA PHE A 12 5.44 -3.56 -6.69
C PHE A 12 6.81 -2.87 -6.67
N LYS A 13 7.91 -3.64 -6.64
CA LYS A 13 9.28 -3.07 -6.64
C LYS A 13 9.57 -2.23 -7.89
N LYS A 14 9.00 -2.58 -9.05
CA LYS A 14 9.15 -1.79 -10.28
C LYS A 14 8.36 -0.49 -10.20
N ASP A 15 7.12 -0.57 -9.72
CA ASP A 15 6.23 0.58 -9.60
C ASP A 15 6.74 1.59 -8.55
N TYR A 16 7.27 1.08 -7.43
CA TYR A 16 7.94 1.89 -6.41
C TYR A 16 9.12 2.69 -7.00
N LYS A 17 10.03 2.01 -7.73
CA LYS A 17 11.16 2.69 -8.40
C LYS A 17 10.69 3.74 -9.42
N LEU A 18 9.60 3.46 -10.14
CA LEU A 18 9.02 4.40 -11.08
C LEU A 18 8.42 5.62 -10.39
N ALA A 19 7.75 5.45 -9.25
CA ALA A 19 7.22 6.53 -8.43
C ALA A 19 8.34 7.44 -7.90
N VAL A 20 9.43 6.86 -7.39
CA VAL A 20 10.64 7.58 -6.99
C VAL A 20 11.19 8.40 -8.16
N LYS A 21 11.33 7.78 -9.34
CA LYS A 21 11.82 8.46 -10.56
C LYS A 21 10.91 9.61 -11.01
N ARG A 22 9.61 9.53 -10.72
CA ARG A 22 8.61 10.56 -11.01
C ARG A 22 8.48 11.61 -9.89
N HIS A 23 9.36 11.58 -8.89
CA HIS A 23 9.34 12.49 -7.74
C HIS A 23 8.00 12.49 -6.99
N GLN A 24 7.34 11.32 -6.94
CA GLN A 24 6.17 11.15 -6.07
C GLN A 24 6.61 11.21 -4.61
N ASP A 25 5.69 11.58 -3.73
CA ASP A 25 5.94 11.59 -2.29
C ASP A 25 5.90 10.16 -1.74
N ILE A 26 7.08 9.56 -1.60
CA ILE A 26 7.25 8.20 -1.09
C ILE A 26 7.03 8.14 0.42
N GLY A 27 7.20 9.25 1.14
CA GLY A 27 6.94 9.30 2.58
C GLY A 27 5.48 8.96 2.90
N LEU A 28 4.55 9.49 2.09
CA LEU A 28 3.13 9.15 2.20
C LEU A 28 2.85 7.66 1.98
N LEU A 29 3.55 7.04 1.01
CA LEU A 29 3.40 5.61 0.73
C LEU A 29 3.94 4.76 1.90
N ASP A 30 5.10 5.11 2.43
CA ASP A 30 5.72 4.39 3.55
C ASP A 30 4.86 4.47 4.82
N ASP A 31 4.27 5.63 5.10
CA ASP A 31 3.36 5.82 6.24
C ASP A 31 2.13 4.91 6.15
N ILE A 32 1.53 4.80 4.97
CA ILE A 32 0.39 3.91 4.73
C ILE A 32 0.79 2.45 4.91
N ILE A 33 1.94 2.03 4.38
CA ILE A 33 2.43 0.66 4.50
C ILE A 33 2.68 0.29 5.98
N ARG A 34 3.25 1.21 6.77
CA ARG A 34 3.47 1.02 8.21
C ARG A 34 2.16 0.84 8.97
N LYS A 35 1.15 1.67 8.69
CA LYS A 35 -0.19 1.56 9.30
C LYS A 35 -0.87 0.24 8.94
N LEU A 36 -0.79 -0.17 7.68
CA LEU A 36 -1.33 -1.46 7.26
C LEU A 36 -0.61 -2.62 7.96
N ALA A 37 0.72 -2.56 8.08
CA ALA A 37 1.51 -3.58 8.75
C ALA A 37 1.25 -3.65 10.26
N SER A 38 0.89 -2.53 10.91
CA SER A 38 0.47 -2.51 12.32
C SER A 38 -1.01 -2.88 12.52
N GLY A 39 -1.76 -3.11 11.45
CA GLY A 39 -3.20 -3.39 11.52
C GLY A 39 -4.03 -2.15 11.89
N GLU A 40 -3.47 -0.96 11.74
CA GLU A 40 -4.16 0.30 11.99
C GLU A 40 -5.17 0.64 10.87
N GLN A 41 -6.26 1.29 11.26
CA GLN A 41 -7.24 1.78 10.31
C GLN A 41 -6.70 2.99 9.55
N LEU A 42 -6.85 2.99 8.23
CA LEU A 42 -6.44 4.13 7.41
C LEU A 42 -7.43 5.30 7.54
N PRO A 43 -6.96 6.55 7.39
CA PRO A 43 -7.84 7.72 7.32
C PRO A 43 -8.88 7.60 6.19
N GLU A 44 -10.10 8.11 6.39
CA GLU A 44 -11.16 8.01 5.38
C GLU A 44 -10.80 8.59 4.00
N LYS A 45 -9.91 9.59 3.95
CA LYS A 45 -9.41 10.18 2.69
C LYS A 45 -8.71 9.18 1.78
N ASN A 46 -8.17 8.09 2.34
CA ASN A 46 -7.56 6.99 1.61
C ASN A 46 -8.59 6.11 0.90
N LYS A 47 -9.88 6.27 1.22
CA LYS A 47 -11.01 5.58 0.57
C LYS A 47 -10.76 4.09 0.46
N ASP A 48 -10.26 3.48 1.54
CA ASP A 48 -9.86 2.08 1.52
C ASP A 48 -11.06 1.16 1.25
N HIS A 49 -10.94 0.29 0.25
CA HIS A 49 -11.98 -0.67 -0.13
C HIS A 49 -11.41 -1.93 -0.77
N ALA A 50 -12.14 -3.04 -0.64
CA ALA A 50 -11.84 -4.27 -1.36
C ALA A 50 -12.03 -4.06 -2.87
N LEU A 51 -11.04 -4.51 -3.65
CA LEU A 51 -11.17 -4.52 -5.10
C LEU A 51 -12.07 -5.67 -5.55
N THR A 52 -12.63 -5.57 -6.75
CA THR A 52 -13.54 -6.57 -7.32
C THR A 52 -12.99 -7.18 -8.62
N GLY A 53 -13.65 -8.20 -9.15
CA GLY A 53 -13.28 -8.85 -10.42
C GLY A 53 -11.91 -9.56 -10.37
N ASN A 54 -11.05 -9.27 -11.34
CA ASN A 54 -9.70 -9.84 -11.45
C ASN A 54 -8.78 -9.41 -10.30
N PHE A 55 -9.14 -8.37 -9.56
CA PHE A 55 -8.34 -7.81 -8.47
C PHE A 55 -8.87 -8.18 -7.08
N ARG A 56 -9.81 -9.14 -6.97
CA ARG A 56 -10.51 -9.46 -5.70
C ARG A 56 -9.62 -9.80 -4.51
N ILE A 57 -8.36 -10.13 -4.75
CA ILE A 57 -7.37 -10.46 -3.70
C ILE A 57 -6.70 -9.21 -3.11
N GLY A 58 -6.94 -8.04 -3.71
CA GLY A 58 -6.32 -6.77 -3.35
C GLY A 58 -7.29 -5.77 -2.73
N ARG A 59 -6.72 -4.71 -2.18
CA ARG A 59 -7.42 -3.53 -1.67
C ARG A 59 -6.87 -2.30 -2.36
N ASN A 60 -7.72 -1.30 -2.52
CA ASN A 60 -7.33 0.04 -2.95
C ASN A 60 -7.19 0.93 -1.72
N ILE A 61 -6.14 1.76 -1.64
CA ILE A 61 -5.74 2.55 -0.47
C ILE A 61 -5.17 3.93 -0.84
#